data_AF-A0A350T069-F1
#
_entry.id   AF-A0A350T069-F1
#
_cell.length_a   1.000
_cell.length_b   1.000
_cell.length_c   1.000
_cell.angle_alpha   90.00
_cell.angle_beta   90.00
_cell.angle_gamma   90.00
#
_symmetry.space_group_name_H-M   'P 1'
#
loop_
_entity.id
_entity.type
_entity.pdbx_description
1 polymer ?
#
loop_
_entity_poly.entity_id
_entity_poly.type
_entity_poly.pdbx_seq_one_letter_code
_entity_poly.pdbx_strand_id
1 'polypeptide(L)'
;MRSASTANRPARSVAVLFATLLLLSGCAAPRVIRETPTTIAPETPTPVAIASPTLASPTVSPTTDARSYTVDRVALATRVDANGAPIVETTVVSETARQIFLCVHVLGIWPGAPFRAYWIENDQVIGQSDALAIETQGRPTWVALEYRPPFALKPDADYAVELLIDNQKINRFVFRAGKGDPAKAVAEAAFATGFNTSGKPTGVRTSFPADATELIFRARVSNMVDPTGWIFTTLWYRDDVLVAQLGPDETDNGRLLSFTLRPGGDFPPGPYAVALLLNGIEARIVPFEITSASNVPADDTAGTPSTPASSNARVTRAVLTDRVDSQSNAPEGDEITVWNAVGRTTADLWLAVAVTRLTREDIVEIRVNQT
;
A
#
# COMPACT_ATOMS: atom_id res chain seq x y z
N MET A 1 -69.48 4.13 38.14
CA MET A 1 -68.73 5.35 38.52
C MET A 1 -67.76 5.67 37.40
N ARG A 2 -67.89 6.86 36.79
CA ARG A 2 -66.97 7.38 35.78
C ARG A 2 -65.59 7.62 36.41
N SER A 3 -64.51 7.29 35.71
CA SER A 3 -63.30 8.12 35.76
C SER A 3 -62.47 7.90 34.50
N ALA A 4 -62.28 8.99 33.76
CA ALA A 4 -61.39 9.11 32.62
C ALA A 4 -59.96 9.36 33.13
N SER A 5 -58.94 8.88 32.41
CA SER A 5 -57.61 9.48 32.48
C SER A 5 -56.84 9.28 31.18
N THR A 6 -56.84 10.38 30.42
CA THR A 6 -55.68 11.03 29.79
C THR A 6 -54.73 10.22 28.90
N ALA A 7 -54.86 10.49 27.60
CA ALA A 7 -53.83 10.32 26.58
C ALA A 7 -52.62 11.23 26.83
N ASN A 8 -51.41 10.78 26.47
CA ASN A 8 -50.28 11.68 26.26
C ASN A 8 -49.42 11.28 25.05
N ARG A 9 -48.82 12.30 24.45
CA ARG A 9 -48.41 12.51 23.04
C ARG A 9 -47.23 11.68 22.52
N PRO A 10 -47.07 11.60 21.17
CA PRO A 10 -45.87 11.08 20.53
C PRO A 10 -44.73 12.12 20.46
N ALA A 11 -43.50 11.65 20.61
CA ALA A 11 -42.28 12.44 20.41
C ALA A 11 -42.04 12.66 18.91
N ARG A 12 -41.88 13.93 18.51
CA ARG A 12 -41.39 14.36 17.19
C ARG A 12 -39.87 14.38 17.23
N SER A 13 -39.22 13.58 16.39
CA SER A 13 -37.79 13.73 16.09
C SER A 13 -37.62 14.65 14.88
N VAL A 14 -36.84 15.72 15.09
CA VAL A 14 -36.44 16.72 14.11
C VAL A 14 -35.22 16.17 13.36
N ALA A 15 -35.33 15.97 12.05
CA ALA A 15 -34.20 15.69 11.17
C ALA A 15 -33.66 17.00 10.60
N VAL A 16 -32.41 17.33 10.91
CA VAL A 16 -31.68 18.47 10.34
C VAL A 16 -30.93 17.98 9.10
N LEU A 17 -31.29 18.56 7.94
CA LEU A 17 -30.69 18.31 6.65
C LEU A 17 -29.57 19.33 6.44
N PHE A 18 -28.30 18.92 6.44
CA PHE A 18 -27.18 19.75 5.99
C PHE A 18 -26.86 19.41 4.53
N ALA A 19 -27.24 20.31 3.63
CA ALA A 19 -26.77 20.32 2.25
C ALA A 19 -25.38 20.97 2.21
N THR A 20 -24.38 20.24 1.69
CA THR A 20 -23.05 20.80 1.42
C THR A 20 -22.80 20.75 -0.08
N LEU A 21 -22.71 21.94 -0.67
CA LEU A 21 -22.42 22.20 -2.08
C LEU A 21 -20.89 22.20 -2.25
N LEU A 22 -20.34 21.27 -3.05
CA LEU A 22 -18.94 21.30 -3.48
C LEU A 22 -18.88 21.78 -4.94
N LEU A 23 -18.26 22.96 -5.13
CA LEU A 23 -17.84 23.48 -6.43
C LEU A 23 -16.42 22.97 -6.69
N LEU A 24 -16.24 22.22 -7.78
CA LEU A 24 -14.93 21.81 -8.29
C LEU A 24 -14.61 22.65 -9.54
N SER A 25 -13.68 23.59 -9.38
CA SER A 25 -13.03 24.31 -10.47
C SER A 25 -11.78 23.54 -10.92
N GLY A 26 -11.74 23.17 -12.20
CA GLY A 26 -10.59 22.53 -12.82
C GLY A 26 -9.49 23.51 -13.20
N CYS A 27 -8.23 23.09 -13.04
CA CYS A 27 -7.08 23.64 -13.75
C CYS A 27 -6.28 22.47 -14.33
N ALA A 28 -6.18 22.45 -15.66
CA ALA A 28 -5.33 21.54 -16.41
C ALA A 28 -3.88 22.02 -16.32
N ALA A 29 -2.96 21.13 -15.92
CA ALA A 29 -1.53 21.38 -15.99
C ALA A 29 -0.95 20.83 -17.31
N PRO A 30 0.06 21.49 -17.91
CA PRO A 30 0.66 21.09 -19.18
C PRO A 30 1.55 19.84 -19.04
N ARG A 31 1.46 18.93 -20.01
CA ARG A 31 2.37 17.78 -20.17
C ARG A 31 3.73 18.25 -20.71
N VAL A 32 4.80 17.95 -20.01
CA VAL A 32 6.18 18.03 -20.51
C VAL A 32 6.56 16.66 -21.07
N ILE A 33 6.91 16.62 -22.36
CA ILE A 33 7.47 15.44 -23.03
C ILE A 33 8.98 15.46 -22.78
N ARG A 34 9.52 14.40 -22.15
CA ARG A 34 10.96 14.20 -22.00
C ARG A 34 11.36 13.03 -22.90
N GLU A 35 12.21 13.30 -23.89
CA GLU A 35 12.80 12.28 -24.75
C GLU A 35 13.89 11.51 -23.99
N THR A 36 13.84 10.18 -24.05
CA THR A 36 14.87 9.29 -23.52
C THR A 36 15.91 9.02 -24.60
N PRO A 37 17.23 9.15 -24.35
CA PRO A 37 18.26 8.84 -25.33
C PRO A 37 18.37 7.33 -25.56
N THR A 38 18.47 6.94 -26.83
CA THR A 38 18.67 5.55 -27.29
C THR A 38 20.11 5.12 -27.04
N THR A 39 20.32 4.15 -26.15
CA THR A 39 21.59 3.44 -26.00
C THR A 39 21.64 2.27 -26.99
N ILE A 40 22.57 2.33 -27.95
CA ILE A 40 22.83 1.27 -28.93
C ILE A 40 23.64 0.16 -28.24
N ALA A 41 23.11 -1.06 -28.21
CA ALA A 41 23.82 -2.26 -27.76
C ALA A 41 24.62 -2.89 -28.92
N PRO A 42 25.79 -3.50 -28.67
CA PRO A 42 26.62 -4.11 -29.69
C PRO A 42 26.09 -5.49 -30.13
N GLU A 43 26.22 -5.77 -31.43
CA GLU A 43 25.75 -7.00 -32.09
C GLU A 43 26.56 -8.23 -31.68
N THR A 44 25.87 -9.29 -31.26
CA THR A 44 26.42 -10.64 -31.02
C THR A 44 26.32 -11.47 -32.31
N PRO A 45 27.38 -12.19 -32.73
CA PRO A 45 27.38 -12.93 -33.99
C PRO A 45 26.46 -14.16 -33.95
N THR A 46 25.69 -14.32 -35.03
CA THR A 46 24.75 -15.43 -35.27
C THR A 46 25.50 -16.73 -35.65
N PRO A 47 25.17 -17.89 -35.08
CA PRO A 47 25.69 -19.17 -35.55
C PRO A 47 24.97 -19.64 -36.83
N VAL A 48 25.76 -20.14 -37.78
CA VAL A 48 25.33 -20.72 -39.06
C VAL A 48 24.55 -22.01 -38.83
N ALA A 49 23.30 -22.05 -39.28
CA ALA A 49 22.47 -23.25 -39.30
C ALA A 49 22.65 -24.01 -40.63
N ILE A 50 22.89 -25.32 -40.51
CA ILE A 50 23.03 -26.28 -41.61
C ILE A 50 21.63 -26.62 -42.16
N ALA A 51 21.46 -26.55 -43.47
CA ALA A 51 20.21 -26.78 -44.18
C ALA A 51 19.82 -28.27 -44.24
N SER A 52 18.54 -28.56 -44.00
CA SER A 52 17.88 -29.84 -44.32
C SER A 52 16.92 -29.66 -45.51
N PRO A 53 16.78 -30.64 -46.42
CA PRO A 53 16.00 -30.47 -47.65
C PRO A 53 14.48 -30.51 -47.40
N THR A 54 13.80 -29.50 -47.93
CA THR A 54 12.34 -29.29 -47.87
C THR A 54 11.64 -30.04 -49.00
N LEU A 55 10.63 -30.86 -48.66
CA LEU A 55 9.61 -31.33 -49.61
C LEU A 55 8.54 -30.23 -49.76
N ALA A 56 8.35 -29.75 -50.99
CA ALA A 56 7.39 -28.71 -51.33
C ALA A 56 5.94 -29.21 -51.14
N SER A 57 5.17 -28.49 -50.31
CA SER A 57 3.71 -28.51 -50.32
C SER A 57 3.20 -27.15 -50.81
N PRO A 58 2.08 -27.08 -51.56
CA PRO A 58 1.57 -25.83 -52.08
C PRO A 58 1.14 -24.90 -50.95
N THR A 59 1.89 -23.81 -50.76
CA THR A 59 1.56 -22.70 -49.88
C THR A 59 0.48 -21.84 -50.54
N VAL A 60 -0.77 -22.04 -50.12
CA VAL A 60 -1.79 -21.00 -50.27
C VAL A 60 -1.51 -19.99 -49.16
N SER A 61 -0.94 -18.83 -49.49
CA SER A 61 -0.84 -17.72 -48.55
C SER A 61 -2.24 -17.14 -48.33
N PRO A 62 -2.89 -17.31 -47.16
CA PRO A 62 -4.06 -16.51 -46.86
C PRO A 62 -3.61 -15.05 -46.81
N THR A 63 -4.11 -14.23 -47.72
CA THR A 63 -4.00 -12.77 -47.59
C THR A 63 -4.98 -12.38 -46.49
N THR A 64 -4.53 -12.49 -45.25
CA THR A 64 -5.30 -12.05 -44.09
C THR A 64 -5.21 -10.53 -44.09
N ASP A 65 -6.30 -9.86 -44.47
CA ASP A 65 -6.45 -8.42 -44.22
C ASP A 65 -6.11 -8.18 -42.74
N ALA A 66 -5.02 -7.44 -42.50
CA ALA A 66 -4.56 -7.14 -41.15
C ALA A 66 -5.61 -6.23 -40.49
N ARG A 67 -6.54 -6.85 -39.77
CA ARG A 67 -7.60 -6.15 -39.06
C ARG A 67 -6.96 -5.27 -38.00
N SER A 68 -7.12 -3.96 -38.14
CA SER A 68 -6.54 -2.99 -37.22
C SER A 68 -7.49 -2.73 -36.05
N TYR A 69 -7.10 -3.13 -34.85
CA TYR A 69 -7.65 -2.63 -33.59
C TYR A 69 -6.57 -1.86 -32.83
N THR A 70 -6.97 -1.06 -31.85
CA THR A 70 -6.04 -0.34 -30.99
C THR A 70 -6.37 -0.64 -29.53
N VAL A 71 -5.40 -1.16 -28.80
CA VAL A 71 -5.48 -1.27 -27.34
C VAL A 71 -5.04 0.06 -26.76
N ASP A 72 -5.99 0.80 -26.21
CA ASP A 72 -5.75 2.13 -25.65
C ASP A 72 -5.26 2.04 -24.19
N ARG A 73 -5.84 1.12 -23.41
CA ARG A 73 -5.50 0.95 -22.00
C ARG A 73 -5.66 -0.49 -21.55
N VAL A 74 -4.80 -0.92 -20.63
CA VAL A 74 -4.94 -2.18 -19.90
C VAL A 74 -4.75 -1.90 -18.42
N ALA A 75 -5.64 -2.43 -17.59
CA ALA A 75 -5.59 -2.26 -16.15
C ALA A 75 -6.00 -3.56 -15.44
N LEU A 76 -5.41 -3.81 -14.28
CA LEU A 76 -5.86 -4.85 -13.37
C LEU A 76 -6.81 -4.24 -12.33
N ALA A 77 -7.83 -4.99 -11.95
CA ALA A 77 -8.81 -4.56 -10.95
C ALA A 77 -9.36 -5.75 -10.16
N THR A 78 -9.92 -5.51 -8.98
CA THR A 78 -10.68 -6.51 -8.22
C THR A 78 -12.19 -6.34 -8.37
N ARG A 79 -12.63 -5.23 -8.99
CA ARG A 79 -14.02 -4.91 -9.27
C ARG A 79 -14.14 -4.14 -10.58
N VAL A 80 -15.18 -4.45 -11.36
CA VAL A 80 -15.53 -3.76 -12.60
C VAL A 80 -16.98 -3.27 -12.55
N ASP A 81 -17.31 -2.27 -13.36
CA ASP A 81 -18.68 -1.80 -13.54
C ASP A 81 -19.47 -2.71 -14.51
N ALA A 82 -20.71 -2.32 -14.83
CA ALA A 82 -21.58 -3.10 -15.72
C ALA A 82 -21.05 -3.22 -17.17
N ASN A 83 -20.10 -2.36 -17.57
CA ASN A 83 -19.48 -2.36 -18.89
C ASN A 83 -18.10 -3.02 -18.89
N GLY A 84 -17.66 -3.58 -17.75
CA GLY A 84 -16.33 -4.17 -17.60
C GLY A 84 -15.21 -3.14 -17.39
N ALA A 85 -15.53 -1.86 -17.17
CA ALA A 85 -14.52 -0.86 -16.84
C ALA A 85 -14.05 -1.04 -15.40
N PRO A 86 -12.75 -0.88 -15.11
CA PRO A 86 -12.23 -1.02 -13.75
C PRO A 86 -12.80 0.09 -12.84
N ILE A 87 -13.35 -0.27 -11.68
CA ILE A 87 -13.80 0.73 -10.68
C ILE A 87 -12.60 1.32 -9.93
N VAL A 88 -11.65 0.46 -9.56
CA VAL A 88 -10.38 0.84 -8.94
C VAL A 88 -9.29 -0.02 -9.57
N GLU A 89 -8.32 0.64 -10.20
CA GLU A 89 -7.15 -0.02 -10.78
C GLU A 89 -6.14 -0.37 -9.69
N THR A 90 -5.48 -1.52 -9.84
CA THR A 90 -4.47 -1.97 -8.89
C THR A 90 -3.40 -2.78 -9.60
N THR A 91 -2.18 -2.73 -9.10
CA THR A 91 -1.07 -3.63 -9.45
C THR A 91 -0.76 -4.62 -8.33
N VAL A 92 -1.48 -4.51 -7.21
CA VAL A 92 -1.38 -5.39 -6.04
C VAL A 92 -2.74 -5.99 -5.75
N VAL A 93 -2.79 -7.31 -5.67
CA VAL A 93 -4.00 -8.06 -5.32
C VAL A 93 -3.81 -8.70 -3.95
N SER A 94 -4.90 -8.84 -3.20
CA SER A 94 -4.85 -9.59 -1.95
C SER A 94 -4.49 -11.05 -2.23
N GLU A 95 -3.67 -11.67 -1.37
CA GLU A 95 -3.46 -13.13 -1.37
C GLU A 95 -4.76 -13.93 -1.38
N THR A 96 -5.79 -13.38 -0.73
CA THR A 96 -7.12 -13.98 -0.61
C THR A 96 -8.12 -13.45 -1.62
N ALA A 97 -7.63 -12.75 -2.66
CA ALA A 97 -8.48 -12.23 -3.72
C ALA A 97 -9.27 -13.38 -4.35
N ARG A 98 -10.59 -13.31 -4.21
CA ARG A 98 -11.51 -14.30 -4.79
C ARG A 98 -11.67 -14.11 -6.30
N GLN A 99 -11.30 -12.94 -6.81
CA GLN A 99 -11.53 -12.52 -8.17
C GLN A 99 -10.55 -11.41 -8.54
N ILE A 100 -10.01 -11.50 -9.75
CA ILE A 100 -9.13 -10.50 -10.37
C ILE A 100 -9.61 -10.33 -11.81
N PHE A 101 -9.58 -9.10 -12.32
CA PHE A 101 -9.95 -8.79 -13.69
C PHE A 101 -8.77 -8.14 -14.41
N LEU A 102 -8.46 -8.63 -15.61
CA LEU A 102 -7.70 -7.86 -16.59
C LEU A 102 -8.70 -7.10 -17.46
N CYS A 103 -8.74 -5.78 -17.32
CA CYS A 103 -9.63 -4.89 -18.05
C CYS A 103 -8.88 -4.29 -19.24
N VAL A 104 -9.41 -4.46 -20.44
CA VAL A 104 -8.79 -4.01 -21.70
C VAL A 104 -9.72 -3.01 -22.38
N HIS A 105 -9.26 -1.76 -22.52
CA HIS A 105 -9.93 -0.73 -23.30
C HIS A 105 -9.44 -0.79 -24.75
N VAL A 106 -10.34 -1.12 -25.67
CA VAL A 106 -10.00 -1.37 -27.07
C VAL A 106 -10.92 -0.57 -28.01
N LEU A 107 -10.34 -0.06 -29.11
CA LEU A 107 -11.03 0.63 -30.19
C LEU A 107 -10.92 -0.19 -31.49
N GLY A 108 -11.98 -0.18 -32.30
CA GLY A 108 -11.99 -0.81 -33.62
C GLY A 108 -12.03 -2.34 -33.59
N ILE A 109 -12.34 -2.95 -32.43
CA ILE A 109 -12.51 -4.39 -32.33
C ILE A 109 -13.83 -4.82 -32.95
N TRP A 110 -13.83 -5.93 -33.69
CA TRP A 110 -15.07 -6.47 -34.27
C TRP A 110 -15.82 -7.34 -33.25
N PRO A 111 -17.15 -7.48 -33.39
CA PRO A 111 -17.95 -8.32 -32.53
C PRO A 111 -17.50 -9.79 -32.60
N GLY A 112 -17.40 -10.44 -31.44
CA GLY A 112 -16.99 -11.84 -31.33
C GLY A 112 -15.47 -12.07 -31.43
N ALA A 113 -14.64 -11.02 -31.54
CA ALA A 113 -13.19 -11.18 -31.45
C ALA A 113 -12.80 -11.81 -30.10
N PRO A 114 -11.97 -12.88 -30.08
CA PRO A 114 -11.61 -13.55 -28.85
C PRO A 114 -10.50 -12.81 -28.11
N PHE A 115 -10.70 -12.62 -26.81
CA PHE A 115 -9.70 -12.16 -25.85
C PHE A 115 -9.33 -13.35 -24.98
N ARG A 116 -8.03 -13.54 -24.75
CA ARG A 116 -7.53 -14.55 -23.83
C ARG A 116 -6.47 -13.96 -22.92
N ALA A 117 -6.58 -14.27 -21.63
CA ALA A 117 -5.59 -13.94 -20.63
C ALA A 117 -5.02 -15.23 -20.04
N TYR A 118 -3.70 -15.38 -20.07
CA TYR A 118 -2.98 -16.44 -19.35
C TYR A 118 -2.41 -15.85 -18.06
N TRP A 119 -2.84 -16.39 -16.92
CA TRP A 119 -2.37 -15.99 -15.60
C TRP A 119 -1.17 -16.82 -15.22
N ILE A 120 -0.10 -16.17 -14.80
CA ILE A 120 1.23 -16.76 -14.66
C ILE A 120 1.72 -16.52 -13.22
N GLU A 121 2.28 -17.57 -12.60
CA GLU A 121 3.03 -17.54 -11.34
C GLU A 121 4.40 -18.15 -11.59
N ASN A 122 5.49 -17.42 -11.31
CA ASN A 122 6.87 -17.90 -11.49
C ASN A 122 7.09 -18.56 -12.88
N ASP A 123 6.63 -17.88 -13.93
CA ASP A 123 6.66 -18.33 -15.33
C ASP A 123 5.81 -19.58 -15.68
N GLN A 124 5.00 -20.09 -14.75
CA GLN A 124 4.03 -21.15 -15.01
C GLN A 124 2.62 -20.61 -15.16
N VAL A 125 1.89 -21.07 -16.17
CA VAL A 125 0.48 -20.73 -16.34
C VAL A 125 -0.35 -21.42 -15.25
N ILE A 126 -0.97 -20.62 -14.37
CA ILE A 126 -1.84 -21.08 -13.28
C ILE A 126 -3.33 -20.95 -13.60
N GLY A 127 -3.68 -20.24 -14.68
CA GLY A 127 -5.07 -20.05 -15.07
C GLY A 127 -5.21 -19.44 -16.46
N GLN A 128 -6.42 -19.54 -16.99
CA GLN A 128 -6.81 -18.94 -18.26
C GLN A 128 -8.18 -18.27 -18.10
N SER A 129 -8.34 -17.12 -18.73
CA SER A 129 -9.63 -16.45 -18.88
C SER A 129 -9.87 -16.16 -20.35
N ASP A 130 -11.13 -16.31 -20.77
CA ASP A 130 -11.55 -16.01 -22.13
C ASP A 130 -12.73 -15.04 -22.09
N ALA A 131 -12.78 -14.13 -23.05
CA ALA A 131 -13.92 -13.24 -23.28
C ALA A 131 -14.10 -13.01 -24.78
N LEU A 132 -15.28 -12.59 -25.18
CA LEU A 132 -15.56 -12.17 -26.55
C LEU A 132 -15.88 -10.68 -26.57
N ALA A 133 -15.37 -9.96 -27.57
CA ALA A 133 -15.79 -8.59 -27.81
C ALA A 133 -17.30 -8.54 -28.07
N ILE A 134 -18.00 -7.68 -27.34
CA ILE A 134 -19.42 -7.43 -27.57
C ILE A 134 -19.55 -6.40 -28.71
N GLU A 135 -20.59 -6.54 -29.52
CA GLU A 135 -20.83 -5.68 -30.67
C GLU A 135 -20.92 -4.21 -30.27
N THR A 136 -19.96 -3.43 -30.75
CA THR A 136 -19.94 -2.00 -30.48
C THR A 136 -19.52 -1.29 -31.76
N GLN A 137 -20.42 -0.46 -32.30
CA GLN A 137 -20.29 0.24 -33.60
C GLN A 137 -19.11 1.24 -33.59
N GLY A 138 -17.87 0.74 -33.65
CA GLY A 138 -16.66 1.55 -33.69
C GLY A 138 -16.37 2.37 -32.43
N ARG A 139 -17.08 2.13 -31.32
CA ARG A 139 -16.84 2.85 -30.05
C ARG A 139 -15.81 2.09 -29.19
N PRO A 140 -14.99 2.82 -28.42
CA PRO A 140 -14.13 2.20 -27.41
C PRO A 140 -14.98 1.36 -26.45
N THR A 141 -14.49 0.16 -26.15
CA THR A 141 -15.21 -0.79 -25.29
C THR A 141 -14.23 -1.40 -24.29
N TRP A 142 -14.71 -1.62 -23.07
CA TRP A 142 -13.98 -2.37 -22.06
C TRP A 142 -14.31 -3.86 -22.18
N VAL A 143 -13.28 -4.70 -22.15
CA VAL A 143 -13.39 -6.15 -22.05
C VAL A 143 -12.74 -6.57 -20.74
N ALA A 144 -13.49 -7.20 -19.85
CA ALA A 144 -12.99 -7.69 -18.57
C ALA A 144 -12.77 -9.21 -18.62
N LEU A 145 -11.52 -9.63 -18.47
CA LEU A 145 -11.15 -11.04 -18.38
C LEU A 145 -11.02 -11.44 -16.91
N GLU A 146 -11.96 -12.24 -16.44
CA GLU A 146 -12.08 -12.64 -15.04
C GLU A 146 -11.23 -13.86 -14.70
N TYR A 147 -10.47 -13.77 -13.61
CA TYR A 147 -9.76 -14.88 -12.99
C TYR A 147 -10.18 -15.08 -11.55
N ARG A 148 -10.47 -16.33 -11.20
CA ARG A 148 -10.75 -16.76 -9.82
C ARG A 148 -9.62 -17.67 -9.38
N PRO A 149 -8.64 -17.17 -8.60
CA PRO A 149 -7.58 -18.00 -8.06
C PRO A 149 -8.18 -19.20 -7.32
N PRO A 150 -7.81 -20.45 -7.67
CA PRO A 150 -8.32 -21.65 -6.99
C PRO A 150 -7.73 -21.81 -5.59
N PHE A 151 -6.63 -21.12 -5.30
CA PHE A 151 -5.93 -21.10 -4.03
C PHE A 151 -5.52 -19.66 -3.68
N ALA A 152 -5.11 -19.44 -2.43
CA ALA A 152 -4.51 -18.16 -2.05
C ALA A 152 -3.23 -17.92 -2.87
N LEU A 153 -3.06 -16.70 -3.35
CA LEU A 153 -1.85 -16.28 -4.05
C LEU A 153 -0.69 -16.15 -3.05
N LYS A 154 0.52 -16.46 -3.49
CA LYS A 154 1.76 -16.47 -2.72
C LYS A 154 2.45 -15.10 -2.78
N PRO A 155 2.66 -14.40 -1.67
CA PRO A 155 3.26 -13.04 -1.67
C PRO A 155 4.64 -12.94 -2.29
N ASP A 156 5.40 -14.03 -2.21
CA ASP A 156 6.77 -14.14 -2.67
C ASP A 156 6.90 -14.59 -4.13
N ALA A 157 5.78 -14.86 -4.81
CA ALA A 157 5.78 -15.27 -6.20
C ALA A 157 5.66 -14.09 -7.17
N ASP A 158 6.31 -14.23 -8.33
CA ASP A 158 6.19 -13.29 -9.43
C ASP A 158 4.94 -13.61 -10.25
N TYR A 159 3.98 -12.69 -10.25
CA TYR A 159 2.76 -12.84 -11.04
C TYR A 159 2.76 -12.01 -12.30
N ALA A 160 2.23 -12.58 -13.37
CA ALA A 160 1.96 -11.85 -14.59
C ALA A 160 0.67 -12.33 -15.25
N VAL A 161 0.17 -11.53 -16.19
CA VAL A 161 -0.89 -11.92 -17.11
C VAL A 161 -0.48 -11.59 -18.54
N GLU A 162 -0.57 -12.57 -19.42
CA GLU A 162 -0.31 -12.40 -20.85
C GLU A 162 -1.63 -12.26 -21.60
N LEU A 163 -1.77 -11.17 -22.35
CA LEU A 163 -2.97 -10.88 -23.13
C LEU A 163 -2.77 -11.28 -24.58
N LEU A 164 -3.74 -12.04 -25.11
CA LEU A 164 -3.89 -12.32 -26.52
C LEU A 164 -5.23 -11.77 -27.02
N ILE A 165 -5.21 -11.20 -28.22
CA ILE A 165 -6.41 -10.77 -28.96
C ILE A 165 -6.33 -11.42 -30.34
N ASP A 166 -7.37 -12.18 -30.71
CA ASP A 166 -7.39 -12.94 -31.97
C ASP A 166 -6.16 -13.86 -32.13
N ASN A 167 -5.79 -14.56 -31.05
CA ASN A 167 -4.59 -15.41 -30.93
C ASN A 167 -3.24 -14.70 -31.13
N GLN A 168 -3.22 -13.37 -31.26
CA GLN A 168 -1.98 -12.59 -31.29
C GLN A 168 -1.63 -12.11 -29.88
N LYS A 169 -0.42 -12.44 -29.42
CA LYS A 169 0.12 -11.91 -28.15
C LYS A 169 0.33 -10.41 -28.26
N ILE A 170 -0.25 -9.68 -27.31
CA ILE A 170 -0.18 -8.21 -27.26
C ILE A 170 0.91 -7.79 -26.30
N ASN A 171 0.78 -8.20 -25.03
CA ASN A 171 1.69 -7.75 -23.97
C ASN A 171 1.63 -8.69 -22.75
N ARG A 172 2.57 -8.50 -21.83
CA ARG A 172 2.64 -9.15 -20.53
C ARG A 172 2.58 -8.08 -19.43
N PHE A 173 1.67 -8.25 -18.48
CA PHE A 173 1.45 -7.31 -17.39
C PHE A 173 1.80 -7.96 -16.07
N VAL A 174 2.72 -7.38 -15.31
CA VAL A 174 3.16 -7.89 -14.01
C VAL A 174 2.27 -7.35 -12.90
N PHE A 175 1.96 -8.19 -11.91
CA PHE A 175 1.28 -7.78 -10.69
C PHE A 175 1.86 -8.53 -9.49
N ARG A 176 1.47 -8.12 -8.28
CA ARG A 176 1.95 -8.75 -7.05
C ARG A 176 0.79 -9.21 -6.19
N ALA A 177 0.94 -10.35 -5.54
CA ALA A 177 0.07 -10.73 -4.43
C ALA A 177 0.65 -10.16 -3.14
N GLY A 178 -0.19 -9.66 -2.25
CA GLY A 178 0.26 -9.20 -0.94
C GLY A 178 -0.84 -9.27 0.11
N LYS A 179 -0.42 -9.32 1.38
CA LYS A 179 -1.34 -9.23 2.51
C LYS A 179 -1.77 -7.79 2.72
N GLY A 180 -3.07 -7.58 2.90
CA GLY A 180 -3.66 -6.35 3.44
C GLY A 180 -3.83 -5.20 2.45
N ASP A 181 -4.35 -4.10 2.97
CA ASP A 181 -4.73 -2.90 2.23
C ASP A 181 -3.50 -1.98 2.06
N PRO A 182 -3.08 -1.65 0.83
CA PRO A 182 -1.98 -0.72 0.57
C PRO A 182 -2.13 0.62 1.32
N ALA A 183 -3.37 1.11 1.49
CA ALA A 183 -3.64 2.33 2.23
C ALA A 183 -3.37 2.20 3.75
N LYS A 184 -3.35 0.98 4.29
CA LYS A 184 -3.04 0.68 5.69
C LYS A 184 -1.63 0.15 5.90
N ALA A 185 -0.85 0.18 4.83
CA ALA A 185 0.37 -0.56 4.80
C ALA A 185 1.54 0.19 5.40
N VAL A 186 1.46 1.52 5.41
CA VAL A 186 2.33 2.38 6.19
C VAL A 186 1.70 2.51 7.57
N ALA A 187 2.27 1.82 8.57
CA ALA A 187 1.80 1.92 9.94
C ALA A 187 2.13 3.30 10.53
N GLU A 188 3.37 3.76 10.34
CA GLU A 188 3.84 5.06 10.80
C GLU A 188 4.85 5.62 9.80
N ALA A 189 4.91 6.95 9.66
CA ALA A 189 5.98 7.61 8.93
C ALA A 189 6.18 9.03 9.47
N ALA A 190 7.43 9.39 9.72
CA ALA A 190 7.83 10.66 10.31
C ALA A 190 9.32 10.91 10.10
N PHE A 191 9.74 12.17 10.21
CA PHE A 191 11.15 12.45 10.49
C PHE A 191 11.40 12.17 11.96
N ALA A 192 12.06 11.06 12.23
CA ALA A 192 12.22 10.51 13.57
C ALA A 192 13.61 9.89 13.71
N THR A 193 14.13 9.86 14.94
CA THR A 193 15.40 9.17 15.23
C THR A 193 15.23 7.66 15.21
N GLY A 194 14.02 7.17 15.48
CA GLY A 194 13.68 5.74 15.41
C GLY A 194 12.22 5.47 15.70
N PHE A 195 11.94 4.22 16.11
CA PHE A 195 10.63 3.79 16.60
C PHE A 195 10.81 3.08 17.95
N ASN A 196 9.88 3.27 18.88
CA ASN A 196 9.85 2.54 20.14
C ASN A 196 9.32 1.10 19.96
N THR A 197 9.26 0.33 21.05
CA THR A 197 8.78 -1.08 21.06
C THR A 197 7.32 -1.23 20.62
N SER A 198 6.48 -0.22 20.81
CA SER A 198 5.11 -0.17 20.29
C SER A 198 5.03 0.25 18.81
N GLY A 199 6.18 0.50 18.18
CA GLY A 199 6.29 0.92 16.78
C GLY A 199 5.85 2.37 16.53
N LYS A 200 5.83 3.21 17.57
CA LYS A 200 5.59 4.66 17.45
C LYS A 200 6.90 5.42 17.23
N PRO A 201 6.92 6.46 16.39
CA PRO A 201 8.14 7.19 16.10
C PRO A 201 8.64 7.93 17.36
N THR A 202 9.96 7.94 17.56
CA THR A 202 10.64 8.64 18.66
C THR A 202 11.51 9.77 18.12
N GLY A 203 11.67 10.85 18.89
CA GLY A 203 12.44 12.02 18.44
C GLY A 203 11.86 12.64 17.18
N VAL A 204 10.53 12.73 17.09
CA VAL A 204 9.84 13.29 15.92
C VAL A 204 10.21 14.76 15.78
N ARG A 205 10.60 15.16 14.57
CA ARG A 205 10.88 16.54 14.20
C ARG A 205 10.01 16.95 13.02
N THR A 206 9.55 18.19 13.02
CA THR A 206 8.77 18.77 11.90
C THR A 206 9.40 20.05 11.38
N SER A 207 10.51 20.49 11.97
CA SER A 207 11.27 21.64 11.55
C SER A 207 12.76 21.33 11.59
N PHE A 208 13.50 21.80 10.61
CA PHE A 208 14.94 21.59 10.47
C PHE A 208 15.62 22.91 10.09
N PRO A 209 16.86 23.14 10.51
CA PRO A 209 17.59 24.32 10.09
C PRO A 209 17.98 24.22 8.61
N ALA A 210 18.14 25.37 7.96
CA ALA A 210 18.60 25.48 6.57
C ALA A 210 19.98 24.85 6.33
N ASP A 211 20.85 24.82 7.35
CA ASP A 211 22.18 24.22 7.28
C ASP A 211 22.21 22.72 7.61
N ALA A 212 21.04 22.07 7.73
CA ALA A 212 20.96 20.62 7.94
C ALA A 212 21.67 19.87 6.79
N THR A 213 22.64 19.04 7.14
CA THR A 213 23.44 18.29 6.16
C THR A 213 22.69 17.09 5.58
N GLU A 214 21.70 16.56 6.30
CA GLU A 214 20.80 15.52 5.82
C GLU A 214 19.47 15.56 6.55
N LEU A 215 18.42 15.08 5.87
CA LEU A 215 17.10 14.84 6.44
C LEU A 215 16.77 13.35 6.32
N ILE A 216 16.51 12.70 7.45
CA ILE A 216 16.18 11.29 7.48
C ILE A 216 14.69 11.13 7.75
N PHE A 217 13.96 10.73 6.72
CA PHE A 217 12.57 10.33 6.82
C PHE A 217 12.47 8.83 7.07
N ARG A 218 11.70 8.41 8.08
CA ARG A 218 11.55 7.00 8.41
C ARG A 218 10.10 6.58 8.26
N ALA A 219 9.90 5.38 7.73
CA ALA A 219 8.60 4.74 7.64
C ALA A 219 8.65 3.33 8.19
N ARG A 220 7.57 2.95 8.89
CA ARG A 220 7.35 1.58 9.36
C ARG A 220 6.21 0.97 8.57
N VAL A 221 6.49 -0.17 7.96
CA VAL A 221 5.47 -1.00 7.32
C VAL A 221 4.64 -1.71 8.40
N SER A 222 3.33 -1.70 8.23
CA SER A 222 2.38 -2.35 9.12
C SER A 222 2.57 -3.87 9.14
N ASN A 223 2.50 -4.48 10.33
CA ASN A 223 2.53 -5.95 10.47
C ASN A 223 1.29 -6.63 9.87
N MET A 224 0.26 -5.85 9.53
CA MET A 224 -0.94 -6.35 8.85
C MET A 224 -0.70 -6.63 7.36
N VAL A 225 0.42 -6.16 6.82
CA VAL A 225 0.78 -6.34 5.40
C VAL A 225 2.09 -7.09 5.27
N ASP A 226 2.27 -7.81 4.16
CA ASP A 226 3.56 -8.34 3.75
C ASP A 226 4.20 -7.37 2.75
N PRO A 227 5.33 -6.70 3.08
CA PRO A 227 6.00 -5.79 2.15
C PRO A 227 6.74 -6.51 1.02
N THR A 228 6.80 -7.85 1.02
CA THR A 228 7.56 -8.59 0.02
C THR A 228 7.14 -8.19 -1.40
N GLY A 229 8.13 -7.80 -2.19
CA GLY A 229 7.94 -7.31 -3.55
C GLY A 229 7.46 -5.86 -3.68
N TRP A 230 7.10 -5.17 -2.61
CA TRP A 230 6.66 -3.79 -2.75
C TRP A 230 7.80 -2.84 -3.05
N ILE A 231 7.53 -1.89 -3.94
CA ILE A 231 8.44 -0.80 -4.27
C ILE A 231 8.02 0.40 -3.42
N PHE A 232 8.90 0.80 -2.51
CA PHE A 232 8.73 2.03 -1.74
C PHE A 232 9.53 3.14 -2.39
N THR A 233 8.96 4.32 -2.49
CA THR A 233 9.63 5.50 -3.02
C THR A 233 9.12 6.73 -2.30
N THR A 234 9.98 7.72 -2.08
CA THR A 234 9.56 9.02 -1.58
C THR A 234 9.71 10.08 -2.66
N LEU A 235 8.73 10.98 -2.75
CA LEU A 235 8.78 12.20 -3.54
C LEU A 235 8.85 13.38 -2.58
N TRP A 236 9.87 14.21 -2.73
CA TRP A 236 10.14 15.34 -1.86
C TRP A 236 9.77 16.61 -2.58
N TYR A 237 8.97 17.45 -1.93
CA TYR A 237 8.44 18.68 -2.49
C TYR A 237 8.87 19.87 -1.65
N ARG A 238 9.13 20.98 -2.33
CA ARG A 238 9.16 22.32 -1.75
C ARG A 238 8.01 23.10 -2.35
N ASP A 239 7.12 23.60 -1.51
CA ASP A 239 5.80 24.07 -1.95
C ASP A 239 5.13 22.97 -2.80
N ASP A 240 5.08 23.10 -4.12
CA ASP A 240 4.54 22.10 -5.05
C ASP A 240 5.58 21.60 -6.09
N VAL A 241 6.85 21.95 -5.92
CA VAL A 241 7.92 21.58 -6.84
C VAL A 241 8.64 20.34 -6.34
N LEU A 242 8.68 19.29 -7.15
CA LEU A 242 9.45 18.08 -6.86
C LEU A 242 10.96 18.40 -6.85
N VAL A 243 11.60 18.22 -5.70
CA VAL A 243 13.04 18.45 -5.51
C VAL A 243 13.86 17.17 -5.49
N ALA A 244 13.26 16.03 -5.09
CA ALA A 244 13.94 14.74 -5.09
C ALA A 244 12.97 13.56 -5.18
N GLN A 245 13.43 12.45 -5.74
CA GLN A 245 12.78 11.15 -5.70
C GLN A 245 13.77 10.12 -5.20
N LEU A 246 13.46 9.45 -4.08
CA LEU A 246 14.40 8.55 -3.41
C LEU A 246 13.77 7.18 -3.15
N GLY A 247 14.55 6.11 -3.38
CA GLY A 247 14.26 4.78 -2.84
C GLY A 247 14.65 4.69 -1.36
N PRO A 248 14.26 3.61 -0.66
CA PRO A 248 14.70 3.38 0.71
C PRO A 248 16.21 3.12 0.74
N ASP A 249 16.86 3.58 1.81
CA ASP A 249 18.23 3.22 2.17
C ASP A 249 18.30 1.70 2.47
N GLU A 250 19.46 1.09 2.22
CA GLU A 250 19.68 -0.32 2.54
C GLU A 250 19.52 -0.57 4.06
N THR A 251 18.79 -1.62 4.41
CA THR A 251 18.43 -1.96 5.80
C THR A 251 18.27 -3.47 5.95
N ASP A 252 18.71 -4.00 7.08
CA ASP A 252 18.49 -5.42 7.44
C ASP A 252 17.03 -5.70 7.81
N ASN A 253 16.24 -4.64 8.06
CA ASN A 253 14.84 -4.75 8.43
C ASN A 253 13.95 -4.23 7.30
N GLY A 254 13.42 -5.15 6.48
CA GLY A 254 12.51 -4.83 5.37
C GLY A 254 11.18 -4.17 5.76
N ARG A 255 10.90 -3.97 7.06
CA ARG A 255 9.73 -3.24 7.56
C ARG A 255 10.06 -1.86 8.14
N LEU A 256 11.35 -1.55 8.34
CA LEU A 256 11.81 -0.24 8.80
C LEU A 256 12.60 0.41 7.68
N LEU A 257 11.93 1.31 6.97
CA LEU A 257 12.48 2.01 5.83
C LEU A 257 13.02 3.37 6.30
N SER A 258 14.19 3.72 5.79
CA SER A 258 14.76 5.07 5.93
C SER A 258 14.95 5.66 4.53
N PHE A 259 14.77 6.97 4.40
CA PHE A 259 14.98 7.71 3.17
C PHE A 259 15.79 8.95 3.54
N THR A 260 17.00 9.04 3.02
CA THR A 260 17.93 10.11 3.39
C THR A 260 18.08 11.13 2.26
N LEU A 261 17.56 12.34 2.47
CA LEU A 261 17.76 13.46 1.55
C LEU A 261 19.03 14.23 1.96
N ARG A 262 20.03 14.24 1.08
CA ARG A 262 21.26 15.03 1.24
C ARG A 262 21.27 16.16 0.20
N PRO A 263 21.19 17.43 0.61
CA PRO A 263 21.23 18.53 -0.33
C PRO A 263 22.69 18.75 -0.80
N GLY A 264 22.86 19.34 -1.99
CA GLY A 264 24.17 19.78 -2.47
C GLY A 264 24.68 21.09 -1.84
N GLY A 265 24.01 21.59 -0.81
CA GLY A 265 24.23 22.89 -0.14
C GLY A 265 23.13 23.14 0.89
N ASP A 266 22.97 24.38 1.36
CA ASP A 266 21.92 24.72 2.32
C ASP A 266 20.52 24.48 1.74
N PHE A 267 19.60 23.98 2.56
CA PHE A 267 18.19 23.91 2.22
C PHE A 267 17.58 25.32 2.17
N PRO A 268 16.93 25.71 1.07
CA PRO A 268 16.17 26.95 1.04
C PRO A 268 15.07 26.95 2.11
N PRO A 269 14.93 28.01 2.93
CA PRO A 269 13.85 28.10 3.91
C PRO A 269 12.46 28.04 3.27
N GLY A 270 11.50 27.52 4.03
CA GLY A 270 10.10 27.43 3.64
C GLY A 270 9.45 26.07 3.94
N PRO A 271 8.21 25.88 3.47
CA PRO A 271 7.47 24.64 3.68
C PRO A 271 7.92 23.56 2.68
N TYR A 272 7.97 22.33 3.17
CA TYR A 272 8.27 21.14 2.40
C TYR A 272 7.28 20.03 2.73
N ALA A 273 7.23 19.03 1.86
CA ALA A 273 6.49 17.81 2.11
C ALA A 273 7.24 16.61 1.55
N VAL A 274 7.05 15.46 2.18
CA VAL A 274 7.47 14.16 1.63
C VAL A 274 6.25 13.29 1.41
N ALA A 275 6.03 12.86 0.18
CA ALA A 275 5.02 11.87 -0.18
C ALA A 275 5.69 10.49 -0.25
N LEU A 276 5.19 9.54 0.54
CA LEU A 276 5.58 8.14 0.49
C LEU A 276 4.64 7.39 -0.46
N LEU A 277 5.23 6.77 -1.48
CA LEU A 277 4.55 6.01 -2.50
C LEU A 277 4.83 4.52 -2.30
N LEU A 278 3.77 3.72 -2.44
CA LEU A 278 3.81 2.27 -2.47
C LEU A 278 3.37 1.80 -3.85
N ASN A 279 4.28 1.17 -4.59
CA ASN A 279 4.07 0.73 -5.97
C ASN A 279 3.57 1.87 -6.89
N GLY A 280 4.08 3.09 -6.68
CA GLY A 280 3.70 4.28 -7.44
C GLY A 280 2.41 4.97 -6.98
N ILE A 281 1.70 4.43 -6.00
CA ILE A 281 0.49 5.03 -5.43
C ILE A 281 0.87 5.76 -4.15
N GLU A 282 0.44 7.01 -4.00
CA GLU A 282 0.65 7.78 -2.77
C GLU A 282 -0.08 7.13 -1.59
N ALA A 283 0.68 6.80 -0.55
CA ALA A 283 0.15 6.21 0.69
C ALA A 283 0.10 7.22 1.84
N ARG A 284 1.03 8.17 1.88
CA ARG A 284 1.10 9.18 2.96
C ARG A 284 1.86 10.41 2.52
N ILE A 285 1.40 11.59 2.93
CA ILE A 285 2.16 12.86 2.84
C ILE A 285 2.50 13.31 4.27
N VAL A 286 3.74 13.76 4.47
CA VAL A 286 4.21 14.31 5.75
C VAL A 286 4.80 15.71 5.51
N PRO A 287 4.15 16.79 5.98
CA PRO A 287 4.70 18.14 5.87
C PRO A 287 5.81 18.39 6.90
N PHE A 288 6.75 19.26 6.56
CA PHE A 288 7.79 19.76 7.46
C PHE A 288 8.25 21.16 7.01
N GLU A 289 9.06 21.83 7.83
CA GLU A 289 9.52 23.20 7.57
C GLU A 289 11.04 23.31 7.66
N ILE A 290 11.66 24.01 6.70
CA ILE A 290 13.04 24.44 6.81
C ILE A 290 13.07 25.87 7.32
N THR A 291 13.70 26.09 8.48
CA THR A 291 13.85 27.40 9.10
C THR A 291 15.20 28.03 8.74
N SER A 292 15.24 29.36 8.66
CA SER A 292 16.49 30.07 8.46
C SER A 292 17.44 29.82 9.65
N ALA A 293 18.73 29.64 9.39
CA ALA A 293 19.75 29.27 10.39
C ALA A 293 19.82 30.22 11.62
N SER A 294 19.25 31.43 11.54
CA SER A 294 19.23 32.39 12.66
C SER A 294 18.05 32.27 13.63
N ASN A 295 17.05 31.43 13.36
CA ASN A 295 15.80 31.40 14.15
C ASN A 295 15.42 30.03 14.70
N VAL A 296 16.31 29.04 14.70
CA VAL A 296 16.05 27.82 15.49
C VAL A 296 16.15 28.21 16.97
N PRO A 297 15.06 28.15 17.75
CA PRO A 297 15.19 28.24 19.20
C PRO A 297 16.17 27.13 19.58
N ALA A 298 17.26 27.50 20.25
CA ALA A 298 18.27 26.55 20.68
C ALA A 298 17.56 25.30 21.21
N ASP A 299 17.88 24.15 20.61
CA ASP A 299 17.37 22.84 20.98
C ASP A 299 17.40 22.76 22.51
N ASP A 300 16.23 22.85 23.16
CA ASP A 300 16.07 22.81 24.62
C ASP A 300 16.29 21.37 25.14
N THR A 301 17.16 20.63 24.44
CA THR A 301 17.65 19.29 24.76
C THR A 301 18.82 19.36 25.76
N ALA A 302 19.05 20.53 26.35
CA ALA A 302 19.71 20.67 27.65
C ALA A 302 18.74 21.27 28.67
N GLY A 303 17.45 20.91 28.60
CA GLY A 303 16.58 21.00 29.76
C GLY A 303 17.27 20.27 30.92
N THR A 304 17.68 21.02 31.95
CA THR A 304 17.91 20.50 33.30
C THR A 304 16.87 19.41 33.52
N PRO A 305 17.22 18.16 33.86
CA PRO A 305 16.24 17.10 34.02
C PRO A 305 15.18 17.62 34.97
N SER A 306 14.02 17.99 34.43
CA SER A 306 12.86 18.32 35.21
C SER A 306 12.55 17.02 35.90
N THR A 307 12.91 16.94 37.18
CA THR A 307 12.51 15.85 38.08
C THR A 307 11.06 15.55 37.72
N PRO A 308 10.75 14.35 37.19
CA PRO A 308 9.41 14.05 36.73
C PRO A 308 8.47 14.43 37.86
N ALA A 309 7.50 15.30 37.56
CA ALA A 309 6.50 15.69 38.54
C ALA A 309 5.96 14.38 39.11
N SER A 310 6.12 14.20 40.42
CA SER A 310 5.73 12.97 41.12
C SER A 310 4.32 12.58 40.70
N SER A 311 4.21 11.59 39.82
CA SER A 311 2.92 11.07 39.42
C SER A 311 2.31 10.34 40.59
N ASN A 312 1.03 10.58 40.83
CA ASN A 312 0.25 9.80 41.79
C ASN A 312 -0.19 8.44 41.21
N ALA A 313 0.26 8.12 39.99
CA ALA A 313 0.03 6.84 39.35
C ALA A 313 0.64 5.70 40.18
N ARG A 314 -0.13 4.62 40.33
CA ARG A 314 0.32 3.42 41.04
C ARG A 314 -0.20 2.18 40.35
N VAL A 315 0.68 1.18 40.18
CA VAL A 315 0.26 -0.19 39.91
C VAL A 315 -0.35 -0.75 41.19
N THR A 316 -1.63 -1.13 41.13
CA THR A 316 -2.36 -1.69 42.28
C THR A 316 -2.34 -3.22 42.26
N ARG A 317 -2.23 -3.82 41.08
CA ARG A 317 -2.15 -5.28 40.93
C ARG A 317 -1.50 -5.65 39.60
N ALA A 318 -0.73 -6.74 39.57
CA ALA A 318 -0.30 -7.40 38.35
C ALA A 318 -0.59 -8.90 38.49
N VAL A 319 -1.24 -9.50 37.49
CA VAL A 319 -1.64 -10.93 37.50
C VAL A 319 -1.21 -11.54 36.18
N LEU A 320 -0.44 -12.63 36.25
CA LEU A 320 -0.19 -13.50 35.11
C LEU A 320 -1.31 -14.54 35.05
N THR A 321 -1.96 -14.69 33.91
CA THR A 321 -3.12 -15.57 33.74
C THR A 321 -3.16 -16.19 32.33
N ASP A 322 -3.90 -17.27 32.14
CA ASP A 322 -4.10 -17.91 30.84
C ASP A 322 -5.30 -17.32 30.07
N ARG A 323 -6.16 -16.52 30.73
CA ARG A 323 -7.37 -15.95 30.14
C ARG A 323 -7.67 -14.54 30.64
N VAL A 324 -8.07 -13.68 29.71
CA VAL A 324 -8.57 -12.33 29.98
C VAL A 324 -9.94 -12.13 29.34
N ASP A 325 -10.81 -11.39 30.01
CA ASP A 325 -12.08 -10.96 29.44
C ASP A 325 -11.81 -10.01 28.26
N SER A 326 -12.29 -10.36 27.07
CA SER A 326 -12.00 -9.61 25.84
C SER A 326 -12.59 -8.19 25.81
N GLN A 327 -13.57 -7.87 26.67
CA GLN A 327 -14.21 -6.56 26.70
C GLN A 327 -13.56 -5.60 27.71
N SER A 328 -13.23 -6.11 28.90
CA SER A 328 -12.69 -5.32 30.01
C SER A 328 -11.18 -5.45 30.18
N ASN A 329 -10.56 -6.45 29.54
CA ASN A 329 -9.18 -6.88 29.77
C ASN A 329 -8.92 -7.30 31.23
N ALA A 330 -9.96 -7.59 32.02
CA ALA A 330 -9.81 -8.13 33.36
C ALA A 330 -9.31 -9.58 33.30
N PRO A 331 -8.45 -10.03 34.23
CA PRO A 331 -8.05 -11.43 34.29
C PRO A 331 -9.27 -12.29 34.67
N GLU A 332 -9.55 -13.32 33.88
CA GLU A 332 -10.63 -14.30 34.13
C GLU A 332 -10.08 -15.67 34.57
N GLY A 333 -8.84 -15.98 34.20
CA GLY A 333 -8.17 -17.21 34.60
C GLY A 333 -7.59 -17.13 36.01
N ASP A 334 -7.14 -18.28 36.49
CA ASP A 334 -6.40 -18.36 37.76
C ASP A 334 -5.09 -17.58 37.66
N GLU A 335 -4.62 -17.09 38.80
CA GLU A 335 -3.31 -16.43 38.90
C GLU A 335 -2.20 -17.49 38.81
N ILE A 336 -1.40 -17.39 37.77
CA ILE A 336 -0.30 -18.31 37.49
C ILE A 336 0.94 -17.82 38.23
N THR A 337 1.24 -18.46 39.35
CA THR A 337 2.45 -18.19 40.14
C THR A 337 3.61 -19.11 39.77
N VAL A 338 3.32 -20.28 39.21
CA VAL A 338 4.30 -21.24 38.72
C VAL A 338 3.78 -21.83 37.41
N TRP A 339 4.56 -21.70 36.34
CA TRP A 339 4.28 -22.36 35.08
C TRP A 339 5.14 -23.63 34.96
N ASN A 340 4.54 -24.80 35.17
CA ASN A 340 5.24 -26.07 34.98
C ASN A 340 5.12 -26.50 33.51
N ALA A 341 6.02 -25.99 32.67
CA ALA A 341 6.09 -26.39 31.26
C ALA A 341 6.61 -27.84 31.14
N VAL A 342 5.71 -28.82 31.22
CA VAL A 342 6.06 -30.22 30.97
C VAL A 342 5.95 -30.49 29.47
N GLY A 343 7.06 -30.35 28.75
CA GLY A 343 7.17 -30.67 27.31
C GLY A 343 7.19 -29.45 26.38
N ARG A 344 7.16 -29.71 25.06
CA ARG A 344 7.19 -28.70 23.98
C ARG A 344 5.82 -28.02 23.78
N THR A 345 5.12 -27.66 24.86
CA THR A 345 3.87 -26.92 24.74
C THR A 345 4.14 -25.42 24.77
N THR A 346 3.69 -24.73 23.74
CA THR A 346 3.55 -23.26 23.75
C THR A 346 2.22 -22.93 24.44
N ALA A 347 2.24 -21.97 25.35
CA ALA A 347 1.03 -21.42 25.96
C ALA A 347 0.98 -19.91 25.77
N ASP A 348 -0.21 -19.41 25.49
CA ASP A 348 -0.48 -17.98 25.46
C ASP A 348 -0.76 -17.52 26.89
N LEU A 349 0.11 -16.67 27.42
CA LEU A 349 -0.03 -16.08 28.75
C LEU A 349 -0.32 -14.59 28.63
N TRP A 350 -1.16 -14.10 29.53
CA TRP A 350 -1.56 -12.70 29.62
C TRP A 350 -1.08 -12.10 30.94
N LEU A 351 -0.50 -10.90 30.88
CA LEU A 351 -0.17 -10.11 32.06
C LEU A 351 -1.17 -8.95 32.18
N ALA A 352 -2.12 -9.08 33.12
CA ALA A 352 -3.08 -8.03 33.41
C ALA A 352 -2.52 -7.10 34.49
N VAL A 353 -2.39 -5.80 34.19
CA VAL A 353 -1.87 -4.78 35.11
C VAL A 353 -2.96 -3.77 35.45
N ALA A 354 -3.40 -3.78 36.70
CA ALA A 354 -4.31 -2.77 37.23
C ALA A 354 -3.50 -1.55 37.70
N VAL A 355 -3.87 -0.39 37.17
CA VAL A 355 -3.25 0.89 37.50
C VAL A 355 -4.30 1.89 37.97
N THR A 356 -3.92 2.80 38.85
CA THR A 356 -4.77 3.91 39.29
C THR A 356 -4.06 5.23 39.07
N ARG A 357 -4.84 6.27 38.75
CA ARG A 357 -4.35 7.65 38.50
C ARG A 357 -3.27 7.75 37.42
N LEU A 358 -3.28 6.83 36.46
CA LEU A 358 -2.42 6.88 35.28
C LEU A 358 -2.90 8.02 34.37
N THR A 359 -2.01 8.92 34.03
CA THR A 359 -2.19 9.98 33.04
C THR A 359 -1.58 9.58 31.70
N ARG A 360 -1.81 10.36 30.65
CA ARG A 360 -1.25 10.09 29.32
C ARG A 360 0.28 10.15 29.29
N GLU A 361 0.89 10.91 30.20
CA GLU A 361 2.34 11.10 30.25
C GLU A 361 3.06 10.06 31.14
N ASP A 362 2.32 9.21 31.84
CA ASP A 362 2.89 8.17 32.69
C ASP A 362 3.34 6.95 31.88
N ILE A 363 4.48 6.37 32.26
CA ILE A 363 5.02 5.15 31.67
C ILE A 363 4.90 4.01 32.68
N VAL A 364 4.27 2.90 32.29
CA VAL A 364 4.28 1.64 33.04
C VAL A 364 5.40 0.77 32.50
N GLU A 365 6.45 0.56 33.29
CA GLU A 365 7.55 -0.33 32.95
C GLU A 365 7.32 -1.72 33.57
N ILE A 366 7.42 -2.77 32.75
CA ILE A 366 7.30 -4.17 33.17
C ILE A 366 8.64 -4.84 32.87
N ARG A 367 9.28 -5.41 33.90
CA ARG A 367 10.52 -6.17 33.76
C ARG A 367 10.26 -7.64 34.04
N VAL A 368 10.53 -8.48 33.06
CA VAL A 368 10.47 -9.94 33.21
C VAL A 368 11.88 -10.43 33.46
N ASN A 369 12.13 -10.92 34.68
CA ASN A 369 13.41 -11.53 35.02
C ASN A 369 13.29 -13.04 34.79
N GLN A 370 14.19 -13.61 34.00
CA GLN A 370 14.38 -15.06 33.91
C GLN A 370 15.38 -15.45 35.00
N THR A 371 14.93 -16.29 35.93
CA THR A 371 15.77 -16.89 36.99
C THR A 371 16.12 -18.31 36.69
#